data_AF-A0A7W0MH13-F1
#
_entry.id   AF-A0A7W0MH13-F1
#
_cell.length_a   1.000
_cell.length_b   1.000
_cell.length_c   1.000
_cell.angle_alpha   90.00
_cell.angle_beta   90.00
_cell.angle_gamma   90.00
#
_symmetry.space_group_name_H-M   'P 1'
#
loop_
_entity.id
_entity.type
_entity.pdbx_description
1 polymer ?
#
loop_
_entity_poly.entity_id
_entity_poly.type
_entity_poly.pdbx_seq_one_letter_code
_entity_poly.pdbx_strand_id
1 'polypeptide(L)'
;MHRLLLVGLTIALLSLSALGQGAPTLRIVTEDPTLPSDLFYGTARVKPLRLRPGTNTPITIDDSDFFVQQQYIDFLSRFPESGGFAAWLNVLAGCNGDRNCLDGENGRRVEVSKSFFQSEEFQLKGYFVYRFYKASLGRQPLYVEIIPDMRSVTGTTTAEVEQKRTAFSDAWVQRAEFLQKYPTTLSPTAYVDGILQTAGITVSNRAQLIADLTSGAKTRAQVLRAIVESPEEFNKEYDPAFVAMQYFGYLRRDPEPEGYNNWLVYLAAHPGDYKHMVWGFAYSTEYRNRF
;
A
#
# COMPACT_ATOMS: atom_id res chain seq x y z
N MET A 1 18.34 29.02 77.91
CA MET A 1 17.85 27.64 78.05
C MET A 1 16.33 27.64 77.97
N HIS A 2 15.78 26.99 76.94
CA HIS A 2 14.52 26.23 76.91
C HIS A 2 13.12 26.91 76.97
N ARG A 3 12.22 26.30 76.16
CA ARG A 3 10.72 26.36 76.08
C ARG A 3 10.17 27.49 75.20
N LEU A 4 9.61 27.32 73.99
CA LEU A 4 8.85 26.25 73.28
C LEU A 4 7.41 26.04 73.78
N LEU A 5 6.47 25.91 72.82
CA LEU A 5 5.00 25.69 72.85
C LEU A 5 4.21 26.99 72.52
N LEU A 6 3.22 27.06 71.62
CA LEU A 6 2.50 26.04 70.83
C LEU A 6 1.67 26.77 69.75
N VAL A 7 1.66 26.32 68.50
CA VAL A 7 0.47 26.41 67.64
C VAL A 7 0.41 25.11 66.84
N GLY A 8 -0.71 24.40 67.00
CA GLY A 8 -0.89 23.01 66.60
C GLY A 8 -1.01 22.80 65.09
N LEU A 9 -0.56 21.62 64.66
CA LEU A 9 -0.80 21.09 63.34
C LEU A 9 -1.75 19.89 63.46
N THR A 10 -2.92 20.04 62.86
CA THR A 10 -3.92 18.99 62.69
C THR A 10 -3.37 17.89 61.77
N ILE A 11 -3.43 16.66 62.26
CA ILE A 11 -3.09 15.46 61.50
C ILE A 11 -4.27 15.15 60.57
N ALA A 12 -4.06 15.29 59.27
CA ALA A 12 -4.86 14.59 58.27
C ALA A 12 -4.05 13.40 57.77
N LEU A 13 -4.40 12.18 58.20
CA LEU A 13 -3.95 10.96 57.55
C LEU A 13 -4.54 10.92 56.14
N LEU A 14 -3.72 11.21 55.13
CA LEU A 14 -3.97 10.79 53.76
C LEU A 14 -3.18 9.52 53.51
N SER A 15 -3.91 8.44 53.27
CA SER A 15 -3.40 7.16 52.79
C SER A 15 -2.55 7.37 51.54
N LEU A 16 -1.32 6.85 51.57
CA LEU A 16 -0.45 6.80 50.42
C LEU A 16 -1.00 5.73 49.46
N SER A 17 -1.90 6.10 48.55
CA SER A 17 -2.21 5.28 47.39
C SER A 17 -1.05 5.41 46.40
N ALA A 18 -0.26 4.35 46.29
CA ALA A 18 0.68 4.18 45.18
C ALA A 18 -0.13 4.21 43.88
N LEU A 19 -0.06 5.32 43.14
CA LEU A 19 -0.56 5.38 41.78
C LEU A 19 0.25 4.35 40.98
N GLY A 20 -0.42 3.29 40.53
CA GLY A 20 0.14 2.34 39.59
C GLY A 20 0.48 3.09 38.29
N GLN A 21 1.74 3.49 38.16
CA GLN A 21 2.31 3.74 36.85
C GLN A 21 2.26 2.41 36.11
N GLY A 22 1.30 2.25 35.21
CA GLY A 22 1.30 1.15 34.26
C GLY A 22 2.70 1.07 33.64
N ALA A 23 3.25 -0.15 33.53
CA ALA A 23 4.58 -0.36 32.99
C ALA A 23 4.77 0.50 31.72
N PRO A 24 5.88 1.24 31.59
CA PRO A 24 6.06 2.14 30.46
C PRO A 24 5.99 1.33 29.16
N THR A 25 4.88 1.48 28.43
CA THR A 25 4.73 0.87 27.12
C THR A 25 5.66 1.61 26.17
N LEU A 26 6.71 0.93 25.69
CA LEU A 26 7.56 1.45 24.63
C LEU A 26 6.71 1.65 23.37
N ARG A 27 6.30 2.90 23.11
CA ARG A 27 5.56 3.26 21.89
C ARG A 27 6.57 3.72 20.84
N ILE A 28 6.93 2.83 19.93
CA ILE A 28 7.66 3.22 18.72
C ILE A 28 6.64 3.88 17.79
N VAL A 29 6.66 5.20 17.73
CA VAL A 29 5.89 5.99 16.76
C VAL A 29 6.84 6.29 15.61
N THR A 30 6.64 5.63 14.48
CA THR A 30 7.20 6.06 13.20
C THR A 30 6.15 6.93 12.51
N GLU A 31 6.56 8.07 11.95
CA GLU A 31 5.69 8.92 11.12
C GLU A 31 5.27 8.21 9.83
N ASP A 32 6.04 7.21 9.42
CA ASP A 32 5.73 6.33 8.30
C ASP A 32 5.29 4.94 8.81
N PRO A 33 4.00 4.57 8.69
CA PRO A 33 3.48 3.28 9.16
C PRO A 33 4.04 2.08 8.38
N THR A 34 4.77 2.32 7.29
CA THR A 34 5.34 1.29 6.43
C THR A 34 6.87 1.18 6.51
N LEU A 35 7.56 2.08 7.22
CA LEU A 35 8.97 1.86 7.55
C LEU A 35 9.07 0.63 8.48
N PRO A 36 9.87 -0.39 8.13
CA PRO A 36 10.32 -1.35 9.11
C PRO A 36 11.16 -0.57 10.12
N SER A 37 10.65 -0.36 11.33
CA SER A 37 11.54 -0.09 12.45
C SER A 37 12.21 -1.41 12.76
N ASP A 38 13.36 -1.65 12.13
CA ASP A 38 14.21 -2.74 12.57
C ASP A 38 14.64 -2.42 14.00
N LEU A 39 14.09 -3.18 14.93
CA LEU A 39 14.47 -3.08 16.32
C LEU A 39 15.63 -4.03 16.54
N PHE A 40 16.63 -3.54 17.25
CA PHE A 40 17.79 -4.33 17.62
C PHE A 40 17.95 -4.33 19.14
N TYR A 41 18.31 -5.49 19.68
CA TYR A 41 18.86 -5.63 21.02
C TYR A 41 20.32 -6.06 20.88
N GLY A 42 21.25 -5.11 21.02
CA GLY A 42 22.64 -5.32 20.60
C GLY A 42 22.72 -5.51 19.07
N THR A 43 23.32 -6.62 18.62
CA THR A 43 23.38 -7.00 17.20
C THR A 43 22.20 -7.89 16.76
N ALA A 44 21.36 -8.32 17.70
CA ALA A 44 20.24 -9.20 17.41
C ALA A 44 19.04 -8.37 16.94
N ARG A 45 18.55 -8.64 15.73
CA ARG A 45 17.28 -8.10 15.24
C ARG A 45 16.13 -8.71 16.06
N VAL A 46 15.33 -7.87 16.69
CA VAL A 46 14.17 -8.27 17.49
C VAL A 46 12.88 -7.83 16.81
N LYS A 47 11.84 -8.65 16.91
CA LYS A 47 10.50 -8.25 16.46
C LYS A 47 9.77 -7.58 17.62
N PRO A 48 9.10 -6.43 17.41
CA PRO A 48 8.27 -5.84 18.45
C PRO A 48 7.13 -6.79 18.82
N LEU A 49 7.10 -7.23 20.07
CA LEU A 49 5.96 -7.94 20.64
C LEU A 49 4.81 -6.95 20.82
N ARG A 50 3.70 -7.20 20.12
CA ARG A 50 2.47 -6.40 20.26
C ARG A 50 1.56 -7.09 21.26
N LEU A 51 1.16 -6.37 22.30
CA LEU A 51 0.24 -6.86 23.33
C LEU A 51 -1.07 -6.09 23.28
N ARG A 52 -2.17 -6.78 23.58
CA ARG A 52 -3.48 -6.14 23.76
C ARG A 52 -3.40 -5.13 24.91
N PRO A 53 -3.96 -3.91 24.75
CA PRO A 53 -3.92 -2.90 25.81
C PRO A 53 -4.48 -3.43 27.14
N GLY A 54 -3.70 -3.30 28.21
CA GLY A 54 -4.10 -3.75 29.55
C GLY A 54 -4.02 -5.26 29.79
N THR A 55 -3.48 -6.04 28.85
CA THR A 55 -3.28 -7.49 29.03
C THR A 55 -1.89 -7.95 28.56
N ASN A 56 -1.54 -9.20 28.84
CA ASN A 56 -0.35 -9.88 28.31
C ASN A 56 -0.67 -10.76 27.10
N THR A 57 -1.82 -10.55 26.45
CA THR A 57 -2.24 -11.33 25.28
C THR A 57 -1.53 -10.78 24.03
N PRO A 58 -0.73 -11.60 23.32
CA PRO A 58 -0.14 -11.17 22.05
C PRO A 58 -1.20 -10.86 21.00
N ILE A 59 -0.93 -9.84 20.18
CA ILE A 59 -1.68 -9.54 18.96
C ILE A 59 -1.04 -10.30 17.81
N THR A 60 -1.84 -11.04 17.04
CA THR A 60 -1.35 -11.81 15.90
C THR A 60 -2.02 -11.38 14.61
N ILE A 61 -1.43 -11.71 13.46
CA ILE A 61 -2.06 -11.50 12.14
C ILE A 61 -3.39 -12.25 11.96
N ASP A 62 -3.65 -13.25 12.82
CA ASP A 62 -4.92 -13.98 12.86
C ASP A 62 -5.97 -13.32 13.75
N ASP A 63 -5.72 -12.12 14.26
CA ASP A 63 -6.75 -11.31 14.91
C ASP A 63 -7.40 -10.38 13.88
N SER A 64 -8.73 -10.40 13.80
CA SER A 64 -9.45 -9.70 12.72
C SER A 64 -9.20 -8.19 12.68
N ASP A 65 -9.08 -7.54 13.83
CA ASP A 65 -8.82 -6.10 13.93
C ASP A 65 -7.40 -5.76 13.46
N PHE A 66 -6.41 -6.54 13.86
CA PHE A 66 -5.04 -6.36 13.42
C PHE A 66 -4.87 -6.72 11.94
N PHE A 67 -5.48 -7.81 11.47
CA PHE A 67 -5.50 -8.19 10.05
C PHE A 67 -6.00 -7.06 9.16
N VAL A 68 -7.19 -6.52 9.46
CA VAL A 68 -7.76 -5.41 8.68
C VAL A 68 -6.83 -4.20 8.73
N GLN A 69 -6.32 -3.82 9.91
CA GLN A 69 -5.37 -2.71 10.01
C GLN A 69 -4.12 -2.92 9.15
N GLN A 70 -3.57 -4.14 9.12
CA GLN A 70 -2.43 -4.46 8.27
C GLN A 70 -2.76 -4.37 6.78
N GLN A 71 -3.96 -4.78 6.32
CA GLN A 71 -4.33 -4.62 4.91
C GLN A 71 -4.35 -3.14 4.48
N TYR A 72 -4.87 -2.24 5.32
CA TYR A 72 -4.84 -0.80 5.05
C TYR A 72 -3.41 -0.25 4.98
N ILE A 73 -2.54 -0.65 5.90
CA ILE A 73 -1.15 -0.18 5.94
C ILE A 73 -0.39 -0.70 4.73
N ASP A 74 -0.49 -2.00 4.46
CA ASP A 74 0.30 -2.66 3.42
C ASP A 74 -0.13 -2.25 2.01
N PHE A 75 -1.41 -2.00 1.78
CA PHE A 75 -1.92 -1.73 0.43
C PHE A 75 -2.29 -0.27 0.20
N LEU A 76 -2.76 0.44 1.22
CA LEU A 76 -3.20 1.83 1.08
C LEU A 76 -2.26 2.84 1.73
N SER A 77 -1.18 2.37 2.38
CA SER A 77 -0.19 3.21 3.07
C SER A 77 -0.82 4.20 4.07
N ARG A 78 -1.94 3.81 4.69
CA ARG A 78 -2.66 4.64 5.66
C ARG A 78 -3.32 3.78 6.73
N PHE A 79 -3.68 4.38 7.84
CA PHE A 79 -4.56 3.73 8.81
C PHE A 79 -6.01 3.75 8.32
N PRO A 80 -6.82 2.77 8.75
CA PRO A 80 -8.22 2.75 8.41
C PRO A 80 -8.97 3.91 9.08
N GLU A 81 -9.89 4.50 8.35
CA GLU A 81 -10.91 5.36 8.92
C GLU A 81 -11.92 4.53 9.73
N SER A 82 -12.55 5.15 10.74
CA SER A 82 -13.44 4.43 11.67
C SER A 82 -14.58 3.67 10.96
N GLY A 83 -15.13 4.23 9.90
CA GLY A 83 -16.24 3.64 9.15
C GLY A 83 -15.83 2.39 8.38
N GLY A 84 -14.81 2.49 7.53
CA GLY A 84 -14.30 1.34 6.77
C GLY A 84 -13.72 0.26 7.68
N PHE A 85 -13.02 0.62 8.76
CA PHE A 85 -12.54 -0.34 9.75
C PHE A 85 -13.68 -1.19 10.31
N ALA A 86 -14.75 -0.54 10.78
CA ALA A 86 -15.90 -1.22 11.33
C ALA A 86 -16.62 -2.09 10.28
N ALA A 87 -16.72 -1.61 9.04
CA ALA A 87 -17.34 -2.36 7.95
C ALA A 87 -16.60 -3.68 7.68
N TRP A 88 -15.27 -3.65 7.56
CA TRP A 88 -14.48 -4.86 7.36
C TRP A 88 -14.52 -5.81 8.55
N LEU A 89 -14.52 -5.26 9.78
CA LEU A 89 -14.70 -6.09 10.97
C LEU A 89 -16.06 -6.79 11.00
N ASN A 90 -17.13 -6.12 10.57
CA ASN A 90 -18.46 -6.72 10.45
C ASN A 90 -18.48 -7.84 9.39
N VAL A 91 -17.76 -7.67 8.28
CA VAL A 91 -17.58 -8.75 7.28
C VAL A 91 -16.94 -9.97 7.93
N LEU A 92 -15.87 -9.81 8.72
CA LEU A 92 -15.23 -10.94 9.39
C LEU A 92 -16.09 -11.52 10.53
N ALA A 93 -16.77 -10.66 11.29
CA ALA A 93 -17.62 -11.05 12.42
C ALA A 93 -18.80 -11.92 11.99
N GLY A 94 -19.29 -11.77 10.75
CA GLY A 94 -20.37 -12.63 10.22
C GLY A 94 -19.98 -14.10 10.02
N CYS A 95 -18.74 -14.50 10.31
CA CYS A 95 -18.35 -15.91 10.49
C CYS A 95 -18.65 -16.47 11.89
N ASN A 96 -19.12 -15.65 12.84
CA ASN A 96 -19.45 -16.05 14.22
C ASN A 96 -18.33 -16.83 14.94
N GLY A 97 -17.07 -16.50 14.64
CA GLY A 97 -15.90 -17.16 15.23
C GLY A 97 -15.49 -18.49 14.56
N ASP A 98 -16.21 -18.95 13.53
CA ASP A 98 -15.82 -20.15 12.77
C ASP A 98 -14.52 -19.90 11.97
N ARG A 99 -13.47 -20.63 12.33
CA ARG A 99 -12.16 -20.53 11.68
C ARG A 99 -12.18 -21.01 10.23
N ASN A 100 -13.01 -22.00 9.88
CA ASN A 100 -13.13 -22.46 8.49
C ASN A 100 -13.80 -21.41 7.58
N CYS A 101 -14.64 -20.55 8.16
CA CYS A 101 -15.23 -19.41 7.45
C CYS A 101 -14.25 -18.23 7.33
N LEU A 102 -13.40 -18.01 8.34
CA LEU A 102 -12.44 -16.90 8.37
C LEU A 102 -11.22 -17.17 7.50
N ASP A 103 -10.68 -18.39 7.59
CA ASP A 103 -9.40 -18.79 7.04
C ASP A 103 -9.52 -19.65 5.78
N GLY A 104 -8.36 -19.90 5.17
CA GLY A 104 -8.25 -20.68 3.94
C GLY A 104 -8.55 -19.85 2.71
N GLU A 105 -8.38 -20.48 1.55
CA GLU A 105 -8.49 -19.82 0.25
C GLU A 105 -9.85 -19.16 0.00
N ASN A 106 -10.91 -19.83 0.46
CA ASN A 106 -12.28 -19.34 0.35
C ASN A 106 -12.76 -18.58 1.60
N GLY A 107 -11.87 -18.35 2.57
CA GLY A 107 -12.18 -17.66 3.81
C GLY A 107 -12.42 -16.16 3.62
N ARG A 108 -13.15 -15.55 4.56
CA ARG A 108 -13.45 -14.11 4.49
C ARG A 108 -12.21 -13.23 4.58
N ARG A 109 -11.11 -13.67 5.18
CA ARG A 109 -9.85 -12.89 5.19
C ARG A 109 -9.28 -12.68 3.79
N VAL A 110 -9.24 -13.75 3.00
CA VAL A 110 -8.80 -13.68 1.60
C VAL A 110 -9.74 -12.79 0.79
N GLU A 111 -11.06 -12.92 0.99
CA GLU A 111 -12.04 -12.05 0.33
C GLU A 111 -11.86 -10.57 0.69
N VAL A 112 -11.70 -10.26 1.98
CA VAL A 112 -11.45 -8.89 2.46
C VAL A 112 -10.19 -8.35 1.83
N SER A 113 -9.08 -9.08 1.89
CA SER A 113 -7.80 -8.63 1.32
C SER A 113 -7.89 -8.40 -0.19
N LYS A 114 -8.43 -9.37 -0.94
CA LYS A 114 -8.66 -9.26 -2.39
C LYS A 114 -9.46 -7.99 -2.73
N SER A 115 -10.44 -7.64 -1.90
CA SER A 115 -11.26 -6.45 -2.09
C SER A 115 -10.47 -5.14 -1.99
N PHE A 116 -9.36 -5.09 -1.24
CA PHE A 116 -8.47 -3.91 -1.25
C PHE A 116 -7.82 -3.73 -2.62
N PHE A 117 -7.22 -4.79 -3.18
CA PHE A 117 -6.58 -4.73 -4.51
C PHE A 117 -7.57 -4.39 -5.63
N GLN A 118 -8.82 -4.80 -5.50
CA GLN A 118 -9.88 -4.52 -6.47
C GLN A 118 -10.58 -3.18 -6.26
N SER A 119 -10.36 -2.52 -5.11
CA SER A 119 -10.99 -1.24 -4.79
C SER A 119 -10.61 -0.15 -5.78
N GLU A 120 -11.54 0.77 -6.03
CA GLU A 120 -11.27 1.97 -6.83
C GLU A 120 -10.09 2.76 -6.27
N GLU A 121 -9.99 2.87 -4.94
CA GLU A 121 -8.87 3.54 -4.28
C GLU A 121 -7.52 2.95 -4.69
N PHE A 122 -7.41 1.62 -4.73
CA PHE A 122 -6.16 0.96 -5.11
C PHE A 122 -5.88 1.06 -6.62
N GLN A 123 -6.92 0.96 -7.46
CA GLN A 123 -6.78 1.13 -8.90
C GLN A 123 -6.29 2.53 -9.29
N LEU A 124 -6.81 3.57 -8.63
CA LEU A 124 -6.41 4.97 -8.85
C LEU A 124 -5.03 5.31 -8.27
N LYS A 125 -4.43 4.40 -7.48
CA LYS A 125 -3.13 4.61 -6.83
C LYS A 125 -2.09 3.61 -7.32
N GLY A 126 -2.12 2.39 -6.80
CA GLY A 126 -1.16 1.33 -7.10
C GLY A 126 -1.08 1.03 -8.59
N TYR A 127 -2.22 0.72 -9.21
CA TYR A 127 -2.24 0.37 -10.64
C TYR A 127 -2.00 1.58 -11.54
N PHE A 128 -2.36 2.78 -11.11
CA PHE A 128 -2.00 4.01 -11.81
C PHE A 128 -0.47 4.17 -11.87
N VAL A 129 0.20 4.17 -10.73
CA VAL A 129 1.67 4.32 -10.65
C VAL A 129 2.39 3.19 -11.39
N TYR A 130 1.97 1.94 -11.18
CA TYR A 130 2.56 0.78 -11.84
C TYR A 130 2.56 0.92 -13.38
N ARG A 131 1.44 1.37 -13.96
CA ARG A 131 1.33 1.55 -15.41
C ARG A 131 2.23 2.65 -15.97
N PHE A 132 2.68 3.63 -15.19
CA PHE A 132 3.71 4.57 -15.65
C PHE A 132 5.04 3.87 -15.93
N TYR A 133 5.47 2.97 -15.04
CA TYR A 133 6.67 2.15 -15.24
C TYR A 133 6.52 1.24 -16.46
N LYS A 134 5.37 0.59 -16.60
CA LYS A 134 5.11 -0.32 -17.73
C LYS A 134 5.01 0.41 -19.06
N ALA A 135 4.12 1.38 -19.18
CA ALA A 135 3.85 2.06 -20.44
C ALA A 135 5.06 2.86 -20.96
N SER A 136 5.82 3.51 -20.08
CA SER A 136 6.90 4.42 -20.50
C SER A 136 8.30 3.83 -20.34
N LEU A 137 8.57 3.02 -19.32
CA LEU A 137 9.91 2.45 -19.12
C LEU A 137 10.01 1.03 -19.67
N GLY A 138 8.90 0.28 -19.74
CA GLY A 138 8.87 -1.09 -20.23
C GLY A 138 9.45 -2.09 -19.23
N ARG A 139 9.57 -1.71 -17.96
CA ARG A 139 10.15 -2.52 -16.88
C ARG A 139 9.24 -2.58 -15.66
N GLN A 140 9.47 -3.57 -14.80
CA GLN A 140 8.85 -3.61 -13.48
C GLN A 140 9.39 -2.45 -12.62
N PRO A 141 8.54 -1.80 -11.81
CA PRO A 141 9.03 -0.95 -10.73
C PRO A 141 9.72 -1.80 -9.66
N LEU A 142 10.69 -1.21 -8.97
CA LEU A 142 11.23 -1.76 -7.74
C LEU A 142 10.38 -1.31 -6.54
N TYR A 143 10.37 -2.09 -5.47
CA TYR A 143 9.69 -1.81 -4.21
C TYR A 143 10.09 -0.43 -3.67
N VAL A 144 11.39 -0.13 -3.70
CA VAL A 144 11.93 1.15 -3.24
C VAL A 144 11.49 2.35 -4.10
N GLU A 145 11.05 2.10 -5.34
CA GLU A 145 10.54 3.13 -6.24
C GLU A 145 9.01 3.28 -6.11
N ILE A 146 8.28 2.17 -6.12
CA ILE A 146 6.81 2.18 -6.21
C ILE A 146 6.12 2.67 -4.95
N ILE A 147 6.66 2.33 -3.77
CA ILE A 147 6.06 2.70 -2.50
C ILE A 147 6.01 4.23 -2.31
N PRO A 148 7.10 4.99 -2.44
CA PRO A 148 7.02 6.44 -2.33
C PRO A 148 6.14 7.05 -3.44
N ASP A 149 6.15 6.49 -4.65
CA ASP A 149 5.31 6.96 -5.75
C ASP A 149 3.81 6.77 -5.47
N MET A 150 3.40 5.60 -4.95
CA MET A 150 2.03 5.33 -4.53
C MET A 150 1.56 6.28 -3.43
N ARG A 151 2.44 6.63 -2.50
CA ARG A 151 2.12 7.63 -1.46
C ARG A 151 1.97 9.02 -2.04
N SER A 152 2.77 9.39 -3.04
CA SER A 152 2.68 10.71 -3.67
C SER A 152 1.32 10.97 -4.33
N VAL A 153 0.63 9.91 -4.78
CA VAL A 153 -0.72 9.96 -5.36
C VAL A 153 -1.85 9.70 -4.37
N THR A 154 -1.54 9.49 -3.08
CA THR A 154 -2.53 9.20 -2.05
C THR A 154 -3.16 10.48 -1.50
N GLY A 155 -4.49 10.60 -1.61
CA GLY A 155 -5.29 11.68 -1.03
C GLY A 155 -6.52 11.16 -0.28
N THR A 156 -7.22 12.05 0.40
CA THR A 156 -8.42 11.78 1.22
C THR A 156 -9.73 12.07 0.49
N THR A 157 -9.70 12.97 -0.50
CA THR A 157 -10.86 13.31 -1.34
C THR A 157 -10.55 13.04 -2.81
N THR A 158 -11.59 12.83 -3.63
CA THR A 158 -11.43 12.63 -5.08
C THR A 158 -10.66 13.78 -5.72
N ALA A 159 -10.96 15.03 -5.35
CA ALA A 159 -10.27 16.21 -5.88
C ALA A 159 -8.78 16.22 -5.51
N GLU A 160 -8.44 15.88 -4.27
CA GLU A 160 -7.05 15.79 -3.82
C GLU A 160 -6.29 14.66 -4.55
N VAL A 161 -6.92 13.50 -4.73
CA VAL A 161 -6.33 12.38 -5.49
C VAL A 161 -6.05 12.80 -6.94
N GLU A 162 -7.00 13.45 -7.62
CA GLU A 162 -6.80 13.93 -8.99
C GLU A 162 -5.69 14.98 -9.10
N GLN A 163 -5.61 15.91 -8.15
CA GLN A 163 -4.54 16.89 -8.09
C GLN A 163 -3.17 16.20 -7.94
N LYS A 164 -3.07 15.22 -7.04
CA LYS A 164 -1.83 14.47 -6.80
C LYS A 164 -1.44 13.58 -7.99
N ARG A 165 -2.38 12.91 -8.66
CA ARG A 165 -2.09 12.18 -9.91
C ARG A 165 -1.61 13.10 -11.02
N THR A 166 -2.14 14.31 -11.10
CA THR A 166 -1.67 15.33 -12.06
C THR A 166 -0.23 15.72 -11.76
N ALA A 167 0.07 16.11 -10.52
CA ALA A 167 1.43 16.47 -10.10
C ALA A 167 2.42 15.32 -10.29
N PHE A 168 2.04 14.07 -9.99
CA PHE A 168 2.85 12.89 -10.25
C PHE A 168 3.18 12.75 -11.74
N SER A 169 2.19 12.90 -12.61
CA SER A 169 2.36 12.79 -14.07
C SER A 169 3.30 13.87 -14.60
N ASP A 170 3.17 15.10 -14.10
CA ASP A 170 4.02 16.23 -14.47
C ASP A 170 5.47 16.01 -14.01
N ALA A 171 5.66 15.49 -12.79
CA ALA A 171 6.98 15.16 -12.26
C ALA A 171 7.61 13.95 -12.98
N TRP A 172 6.81 12.97 -13.39
CA TRP A 172 7.28 11.76 -14.05
C TRP A 172 8.06 12.05 -15.33
N VAL A 173 7.53 12.94 -16.17
CA VAL A 173 8.17 13.28 -17.45
C VAL A 173 9.46 14.09 -17.31
N GLN A 174 9.79 14.53 -16.09
CA GLN A 174 11.04 15.20 -15.76
C GLN A 174 12.11 14.23 -15.21
N ARG A 175 11.75 12.97 -14.93
CA ARG A 175 12.72 11.98 -14.42
C ARG A 175 13.82 11.73 -15.44
N ALA A 176 15.06 11.58 -14.97
CA ALA A 176 16.23 11.39 -15.82
C ALA A 176 16.08 10.18 -16.76
N GLU A 177 15.59 9.04 -16.24
CA GLU A 177 15.36 7.83 -17.04
C GLU A 177 14.27 8.03 -18.11
N PHE A 178 13.21 8.77 -17.78
CA PHE A 178 12.17 9.11 -18.74
C PHE A 178 12.73 10.00 -19.85
N LEU A 179 13.48 11.06 -19.51
CA LEU A 179 14.09 11.97 -20.47
C LEU A 179 15.18 11.31 -21.32
N GLN A 180 15.87 10.29 -20.80
CA GLN A 180 16.83 9.51 -21.55
C GLN A 180 16.14 8.73 -22.69
N LYS A 181 14.97 8.15 -22.42
CA LYS A 181 14.19 7.38 -23.40
C LYS A 181 13.33 8.25 -24.31
N TYR A 182 12.80 9.33 -23.75
CA TYR A 182 11.96 10.30 -24.44
C TYR A 182 12.50 11.72 -24.27
N PRO A 183 13.59 12.08 -24.98
CA PRO A 183 14.13 13.43 -24.96
C PRO A 183 13.08 14.47 -25.37
N THR A 184 13.23 15.70 -24.86
CA THR A 184 12.37 16.84 -25.22
C THR A 184 12.53 17.26 -26.70
N THR A 185 13.59 16.79 -27.36
CA THR A 185 13.86 16.99 -28.79
C THR A 185 13.04 16.08 -29.70
N LEU A 186 12.36 15.06 -29.16
CA LEU A 186 11.46 14.21 -29.97
C LEU A 186 10.29 15.02 -30.51
N SER A 187 9.93 14.75 -31.77
CA SER A 187 8.68 15.26 -32.34
C SER A 187 7.47 14.68 -31.58
N PRO A 188 6.31 15.36 -31.62
CA PRO A 188 5.08 14.84 -31.03
C PRO A 188 4.72 13.41 -31.49
N THR A 189 4.89 13.12 -32.77
CA THR A 189 4.67 11.78 -33.34
C THR A 189 5.63 10.75 -32.75
N ALA A 190 6.94 11.04 -32.75
CA ALA A 190 7.94 10.11 -32.23
C ALA A 190 7.77 9.86 -30.71
N TYR A 191 7.32 10.87 -29.96
CA TYR A 191 7.01 10.73 -28.54
C TYR A 191 5.84 9.77 -28.30
N VAL A 192 4.70 9.99 -28.97
CA VAL A 192 3.52 9.14 -28.82
C VAL A 192 3.83 7.71 -29.28
N ASP A 193 4.48 7.55 -30.42
CA ASP A 193 4.83 6.23 -30.97
C ASP A 193 5.80 5.46 -30.10
N GLY A 194 6.83 6.14 -29.58
CA GLY A 194 7.81 5.51 -28.70
C GLY A 194 7.19 5.01 -27.39
N ILE A 195 6.20 5.73 -26.84
CA ILE A 195 5.46 5.28 -25.65
C ILE A 195 4.58 4.09 -26.00
N LEU A 196 3.76 4.18 -27.07
CA LEU A 196 2.89 3.06 -27.48
C LEU A 196 3.68 1.80 -27.83
N GLN A 197 4.85 1.95 -28.46
CA GLN A 197 5.76 0.84 -28.74
C GLN A 197 6.32 0.23 -27.46
N THR A 198 6.72 1.04 -26.48
CA THR A 198 7.21 0.54 -25.19
C THR A 198 6.12 -0.17 -24.41
N ALA A 199 4.95 0.47 -24.30
CA ALA A 199 3.76 -0.09 -23.70
C ALA A 199 3.32 -1.35 -24.44
N GLY A 200 3.67 -1.51 -25.72
CA GLY A 200 3.28 -2.64 -26.55
C GLY A 200 1.77 -2.71 -26.72
N ILE A 201 1.14 -1.56 -26.94
CA ILE A 201 -0.30 -1.39 -27.17
C ILE A 201 -0.54 -0.48 -28.38
N THR A 202 -1.76 -0.53 -28.91
CA THR A 202 -2.26 0.43 -29.89
C THR A 202 -3.50 1.10 -29.33
N VAL A 203 -3.63 2.42 -29.48
CA VAL A 203 -4.81 3.17 -29.03
C VAL A 203 -5.54 3.79 -30.22
N SER A 204 -6.87 3.75 -30.21
CA SER A 204 -7.71 4.29 -31.30
C SER A 204 -7.56 5.80 -31.49
N ASN A 205 -7.27 6.55 -30.41
CA ASN A 205 -7.14 8.00 -30.40
C ASN A 205 -5.70 8.50 -30.66
N ARG A 206 -4.79 7.65 -31.17
CA ARG A 206 -3.38 8.00 -31.41
C ARG A 206 -3.21 9.31 -32.20
N ALA A 207 -3.97 9.49 -33.28
CA ALA A 207 -3.89 10.71 -34.11
C ALA A 207 -4.27 11.97 -33.32
N GLN A 208 -5.26 11.87 -32.43
CA GLN A 208 -5.67 12.99 -31.56
C GLN A 208 -4.59 13.32 -30.54
N LEU A 209 -3.95 12.32 -29.92
CA LEU A 209 -2.86 12.55 -28.96
C LEU A 209 -1.68 13.31 -29.60
N ILE A 210 -1.35 12.97 -30.85
CA ILE A 210 -0.30 13.66 -31.61
C ILE A 210 -0.73 15.10 -31.93
N ALA A 211 -1.98 15.32 -32.36
CA ALA A 211 -2.50 16.64 -32.67
C ALA A 211 -2.58 17.56 -31.43
N ASP A 212 -3.04 17.01 -30.30
CA ASP A 212 -3.12 17.72 -29.01
C ASP A 212 -1.72 18.17 -28.55
N LEU A 213 -0.71 17.30 -28.71
CA LEU A 213 0.67 17.64 -28.35
C LEU A 213 1.30 18.65 -29.32
N THR A 214 1.03 18.50 -30.62
CA THR A 214 1.57 19.37 -31.68
C THR A 214 1.04 20.80 -31.55
N SER A 215 -0.23 20.95 -31.20
CA SER A 215 -0.87 22.26 -30.99
C SER A 215 -0.58 22.87 -29.62
N GLY A 216 -0.01 22.11 -28.68
CA GLY A 216 0.17 22.52 -27.30
C GLY A 216 -1.12 22.48 -26.46
N ALA A 217 -2.21 21.91 -26.98
CA ALA A 217 -3.44 21.69 -26.24
C ALA A 217 -3.26 20.70 -25.08
N LYS A 218 -2.31 19.77 -25.21
CA LYS A 218 -1.84 18.92 -24.11
C LYS A 218 -0.32 18.97 -23.95
N THR A 219 0.11 18.89 -22.70
CA THR A 219 1.53 18.69 -22.36
C THR A 219 1.96 17.24 -22.61
N ARG A 220 3.27 16.99 -22.61
CA ARG A 220 3.84 15.62 -22.66
C ARG A 220 3.32 14.74 -21.53
N ALA A 221 3.16 15.29 -20.33
CA ALA A 221 2.64 14.60 -19.17
C ALA A 221 1.17 14.20 -19.35
N GLN A 222 0.33 15.12 -19.86
CA GLN A 222 -1.07 14.85 -20.13
C GLN A 222 -1.26 13.79 -21.23
N VAL A 223 -0.41 13.79 -22.26
CA VAL A 223 -0.41 12.76 -23.30
C VAL A 223 0.01 11.40 -22.76
N LEU A 224 1.09 11.34 -21.97
CA LEU A 224 1.52 10.11 -21.32
C LEU A 224 0.42 9.55 -20.40
N ARG A 225 -0.17 10.41 -19.55
CA ARG A 225 -1.26 10.03 -18.66
C ARG A 225 -2.46 9.49 -19.43
N ALA A 226 -2.81 10.10 -20.57
CA ALA A 226 -3.89 9.61 -21.42
C ALA A 226 -3.62 8.21 -22.01
N ILE A 227 -2.35 7.86 -22.28
CA ILE A 227 -1.95 6.51 -22.71
C ILE A 227 -1.99 5.54 -21.53
N VAL A 228 -1.43 5.93 -20.37
CA VAL A 228 -1.40 5.11 -19.15
C VAL A 228 -2.80 4.75 -18.65
N GLU A 229 -3.73 5.70 -18.72
CA GLU A 229 -5.13 5.53 -18.30
C GLU A 229 -6.02 4.96 -19.43
N SER A 230 -5.44 4.60 -20.57
CA SER A 230 -6.20 3.99 -21.66
C SER A 230 -6.75 2.61 -21.25
N PRO A 231 -7.94 2.21 -21.75
CA PRO A 231 -8.46 0.86 -21.54
C PRO A 231 -7.49 -0.23 -22.00
N GLU A 232 -6.73 0.01 -23.07
CA GLU A 232 -5.76 -0.94 -23.61
C GLU A 232 -4.61 -1.20 -22.64
N GLU A 233 -4.05 -0.15 -22.05
CA GLU A 233 -3.01 -0.31 -21.01
C GLU A 233 -3.58 -0.91 -19.73
N PHE A 234 -4.77 -0.47 -19.31
CA PHE A 234 -5.43 -1.03 -18.13
C PHE A 234 -5.63 -2.54 -18.26
N ASN A 235 -6.22 -2.98 -19.37
CA ASN A 235 -6.53 -4.40 -19.60
C ASN A 235 -5.27 -5.24 -19.73
N LYS A 236 -4.23 -4.71 -20.40
CA LYS A 236 -2.95 -5.40 -20.56
C LYS A 236 -2.24 -5.62 -19.22
N GLU A 237 -2.24 -4.61 -18.37
CA GLU A 237 -1.42 -4.58 -17.17
C GLU A 237 -2.19 -4.91 -15.88
N TYR A 238 -3.49 -5.22 -15.94
CA TYR A 238 -4.28 -5.54 -14.74
C TYR A 238 -3.71 -6.75 -13.97
N ASP A 239 -3.58 -7.91 -14.62
CA ASP A 239 -3.02 -9.11 -13.98
C ASP A 239 -1.54 -8.90 -13.59
N PRO A 240 -0.65 -8.40 -14.47
CA PRO A 240 0.70 -7.98 -14.10
C PRO A 240 0.78 -7.11 -12.84
N ALA A 241 -0.04 -6.07 -12.76
CA ALA A 241 -0.09 -5.18 -11.62
C ALA A 241 -0.63 -5.90 -10.38
N PHE A 242 -1.69 -6.70 -10.51
CA PHE A 242 -2.25 -7.49 -9.41
C PHE A 242 -1.16 -8.38 -8.80
N VAL A 243 -0.39 -9.09 -9.63
CA VAL A 243 0.72 -9.94 -9.19
C VAL A 243 1.79 -9.12 -8.48
N ALA A 244 2.31 -8.07 -9.10
CA ALA A 244 3.39 -7.26 -8.54
C ALA A 244 2.98 -6.66 -7.17
N MET A 245 1.73 -6.22 -7.05
CA MET A 245 1.21 -5.61 -5.83
C MET A 245 1.09 -6.61 -4.67
N GLN A 246 0.97 -7.92 -4.93
CA GLN A 246 1.08 -8.92 -3.87
C GLN A 246 2.48 -8.89 -3.23
N TYR A 247 3.55 -8.87 -4.04
CA TYR A 247 4.92 -8.79 -3.53
C TYR A 247 5.17 -7.50 -2.75
N PHE A 248 4.74 -6.36 -3.30
CA PHE A 248 4.98 -5.07 -2.65
C PHE A 248 4.19 -4.94 -1.34
N GLY A 249 2.90 -5.33 -1.34
CA GLY A 249 2.04 -5.20 -0.17
C GLY A 249 2.35 -6.24 0.90
N TYR A 250 2.34 -7.53 0.54
CA TYR A 250 2.56 -8.62 1.48
C TYR A 250 4.02 -8.81 1.85
N LEU A 251 4.92 -8.85 0.87
CA LEU A 251 6.30 -9.28 1.12
C LEU A 251 7.27 -8.12 1.31
N ARG A 252 6.85 -6.90 0.95
CA ARG A 252 7.65 -5.66 1.06
C ARG A 252 9.00 -5.76 0.34
N ARG A 253 9.01 -6.36 -0.84
CA ARG A 253 10.20 -6.58 -1.67
C ARG A 253 9.86 -6.63 -3.16
N ASP A 254 10.92 -6.62 -3.97
CA ASP A 254 10.80 -6.81 -5.43
C ASP A 254 10.26 -8.21 -5.76
N PRO A 255 9.40 -8.34 -6.79
CA PRO A 255 9.05 -9.63 -7.34
C PRO A 255 10.29 -10.33 -7.94
N GLU A 256 10.52 -11.57 -7.55
CA GLU A 256 11.47 -12.44 -8.21
C GLU A 256 10.91 -12.88 -9.58
N PRO A 257 11.72 -12.88 -10.67
CA PRO A 257 11.21 -13.15 -12.01
C PRO A 257 10.48 -14.49 -12.15
N GLU A 258 10.98 -15.55 -11.51
CA GLU A 258 10.37 -16.89 -11.59
C GLU A 258 8.99 -16.91 -10.91
N GLY A 259 8.92 -16.49 -9.65
CA GLY A 259 7.66 -16.45 -8.90
C GLY A 259 6.64 -15.53 -9.55
N TYR A 260 7.06 -14.35 -10.03
CA TYR A 260 6.21 -13.41 -10.76
C TYR A 260 5.62 -14.06 -12.02
N ASN A 261 6.46 -14.69 -12.86
CA ASN A 261 5.99 -15.33 -14.09
C ASN A 261 5.10 -16.55 -13.82
N ASN A 262 5.38 -17.33 -12.77
CA ASN A 262 4.54 -18.46 -12.39
C ASN A 262 3.12 -18.01 -12.04
N TRP A 263 2.97 -16.90 -11.31
CA TRP A 263 1.64 -16.33 -11.02
C TRP A 263 0.93 -15.79 -12.26
N LEU A 264 1.66 -15.20 -13.21
CA LEU A 264 1.05 -14.78 -14.47
C LEU A 264 0.57 -15.97 -15.31
N VAL A 265 1.36 -17.05 -15.39
CA VAL A 265 0.96 -18.29 -16.04
C VAL A 265 -0.27 -18.87 -15.36
N TYR A 266 -0.31 -18.85 -14.03
CA TYR A 266 -1.47 -19.32 -13.27
C TYR A 266 -2.74 -18.50 -13.59
N LEU A 267 -2.69 -17.17 -13.55
CA LEU A 267 -3.84 -16.31 -13.84
C LEU A 267 -4.28 -16.39 -15.31
N ALA A 268 -3.35 -16.59 -16.24
CA ALA A 268 -3.67 -16.84 -17.64
C ALA A 268 -4.44 -18.17 -17.82
N ALA A 269 -4.12 -19.19 -17.01
CA ALA A 269 -4.83 -20.48 -17.01
C ALA A 269 -6.13 -20.47 -16.19
N HIS A 270 -6.24 -19.57 -15.19
CA HIS A 270 -7.39 -19.44 -14.29
C HIS A 270 -7.85 -17.98 -14.21
N PRO A 271 -8.43 -17.41 -15.29
CA PRO A 271 -8.79 -16.00 -15.33
C PRO A 271 -9.72 -15.62 -14.17
N GLY A 272 -9.29 -14.64 -13.38
CA GLY A 272 -10.07 -14.12 -12.26
C GLY A 272 -9.92 -14.87 -10.93
N ASP A 273 -9.08 -15.92 -10.84
CA ASP A 273 -8.81 -16.61 -9.57
C ASP A 273 -7.80 -15.86 -8.68
N TYR A 274 -8.18 -14.63 -8.34
CA TYR A 274 -7.40 -13.76 -7.46
C TYR A 274 -7.43 -14.24 -6.00
N LYS A 275 -8.40 -15.08 -5.62
CA LYS A 275 -8.48 -15.63 -4.26
C LYS A 275 -7.34 -16.59 -4.00
N HIS A 276 -7.12 -17.53 -4.93
CA HIS A 276 -6.01 -18.47 -4.83
C HIS A 276 -4.68 -17.75 -4.66
N MET A 277 -4.48 -16.70 -5.46
CA MET A 277 -3.29 -15.89 -5.39
C MET A 277 -3.15 -15.15 -4.05
N VAL A 278 -4.16 -14.38 -3.63
CA VAL A 278 -4.13 -13.65 -2.36
C VAL A 278 -3.92 -14.60 -1.18
N TRP A 279 -4.53 -15.78 -1.20
CA TRP A 279 -4.32 -16.81 -0.20
C TRP A 279 -2.86 -17.27 -0.14
N GLY A 280 -2.24 -17.53 -1.29
CA GLY A 280 -0.84 -17.93 -1.39
C GLY A 280 0.12 -16.93 -0.73
N PHE A 281 -0.13 -15.62 -0.84
CA PHE A 281 0.68 -14.59 -0.19
C PHE A 281 0.30 -14.37 1.28
N ALA A 282 -1.00 -14.24 1.59
CA ALA A 282 -1.51 -13.97 2.94
C ALA A 282 -1.21 -15.09 3.95
N TYR A 283 -1.07 -16.33 3.47
CA TYR A 283 -0.73 -17.48 4.31
C TYR A 283 0.72 -17.95 4.12
N SER A 284 1.51 -17.25 3.31
CA SER A 284 2.93 -17.55 3.15
C SER A 284 3.69 -17.41 4.48
N THR A 285 4.67 -18.27 4.69
CA THR A 285 5.60 -18.17 5.83
C THR A 285 6.27 -16.80 5.87
N GLU A 286 6.60 -16.23 4.71
CA GLU A 286 7.24 -14.93 4.60
C GLU A 286 6.36 -13.79 5.13
N TYR A 287 5.10 -13.69 4.69
CA TYR A 287 4.18 -12.68 5.21
C TYR A 287 3.93 -12.85 6.71
N ARG A 288 3.66 -14.09 7.15
CA ARG A 288 3.36 -14.36 8.56
C ARG A 288 4.54 -14.06 9.47
N ASN A 289 5.77 -14.24 8.98
CA ASN A 289 7.00 -13.88 9.69
C ASN A 289 7.21 -12.36 9.85
N ARG A 290 6.38 -11.50 9.26
CA ARG A 290 6.41 -10.06 9.57
C ARG A 290 5.83 -9.71 10.94
N PHE A 291 5.11 -10.65 11.57
CA PHE A 291 4.37 -10.45 12.81
C PHE A 291 4.88 -11.36 13.93
#